data_AF-A0A6J5V6B6-F1
#
_entry.id   AF-A0A6J5V6B6-F1
#
_cell.length_a   1.000
_cell.length_b   1.000
_cell.length_c   1.000
_cell.angle_alpha   90.00
_cell.angle_beta   90.00
_cell.angle_gamma   90.00
#
_symmetry.space_group_name_H-M   'P 1'
#
loop_
_entity.id
_entity.type
_entity.pdbx_description
1 polymer ?
#
loop_
_entity_poly.entity_id
_entity_poly.type
_entity_poly.pdbx_seq_one_letter_code
_entity_poly.pdbx_strand_id
1 'polypeptide(L)'
;MSNGIVFSFSTTFVCAIRSEYIDLGGHGMAFIVVPTRGLPGALPSQYLGLFSETNNGNANNHVFAVELDTIQSKEFNDINDDHVGIDIKV
;
A
#
# COMPACT_ATOMS: atom_id res chain seq x y z
N MET A 1 -6.02 30.76 3.22
CA MET A 1 -5.73 29.89 2.07
C MET A 1 -4.23 29.68 2.03
N SER A 2 -3.72 28.46 2.20
CA SER A 2 -2.29 28.22 1.99
C SER A 2 -1.99 28.35 0.51
N ASN A 3 -0.96 29.10 0.14
CA ASN A 3 -0.37 28.98 -1.20
C ASN A 3 0.29 27.61 -1.23
N GLY A 4 -0.46 26.59 -1.67
CA GLY A 4 -0.01 25.21 -1.67
C GLY A 4 1.12 25.01 -2.66
N ILE A 5 2.35 25.03 -2.17
CA ILE A 5 3.52 24.59 -2.95
C ILE A 5 3.45 23.07 -3.01
N VAL A 6 3.33 22.53 -4.22
CA VAL A 6 3.40 21.08 -4.49
C VAL A 6 4.81 20.77 -4.98
N PHE A 7 5.38 19.66 -4.49
CA PHE A 7 6.70 19.19 -4.91
C PHE A 7 6.57 18.05 -5.90
N SER A 8 7.40 18.07 -6.95
CA SER A 8 7.56 16.93 -7.85
C SER A 8 8.63 15.98 -7.31
N PHE A 9 8.42 14.68 -7.49
CA PHE A 9 9.42 13.66 -7.18
C PHE A 9 9.41 12.58 -8.26
N SER A 10 10.51 11.82 -8.33
CA SER A 10 10.62 10.62 -9.15
C SER A 10 11.39 9.57 -8.35
N THR A 11 10.97 8.32 -8.43
CA THR A 11 11.68 7.19 -7.81
C THR A 11 11.82 6.06 -8.82
N THR A 12 12.87 5.27 -8.67
CA THR A 12 13.10 4.06 -9.45
C THR A 12 13.79 3.06 -8.55
N PHE A 13 13.24 1.86 -8.47
CA PHE A 13 13.78 0.77 -7.68
C PHE A 13 13.59 -0.53 -8.45
N VAL A 14 14.42 -1.52 -8.13
CA VAL A 14 14.30 -2.88 -8.65
C VAL A 14 14.10 -3.79 -7.45
N CYS A 15 13.08 -4.63 -7.51
CA CYS A 15 12.75 -5.62 -6.50
C CYS A 15 12.50 -6.98 -7.15
N ALA A 16 12.64 -8.04 -6.37
CA ALA A 16 12.24 -9.39 -6.76
C ALA A 16 11.39 -9.98 -5.63
N ILE A 17 10.19 -10.41 -5.97
CA ILE A 17 9.29 -11.14 -5.07
C ILE A 17 9.31 -12.59 -5.51
N ARG A 18 9.79 -13.49 -4.65
CA ARG A 18 9.85 -14.92 -4.93
C ARG A 18 9.20 -15.67 -3.79
N SER A 19 8.15 -16.42 -4.09
CA SER A 19 7.59 -17.32 -3.10
C SER A 19 8.52 -18.49 -2.80
N GLU A 20 8.51 -18.94 -1.55
CA GLU A 20 9.17 -20.18 -1.12
C GLU A 20 8.41 -21.42 -1.59
N TYR A 21 7.09 -21.33 -1.77
CA TYR A 21 6.22 -22.43 -2.12
C TYR A 21 5.50 -22.15 -3.44
N ILE A 22 5.35 -23.18 -4.27
CA ILE A 22 4.76 -23.04 -5.62
C ILE A 22 3.32 -22.51 -5.54
N ASP A 23 2.57 -22.92 -4.52
CA ASP A 23 1.13 -22.66 -4.39
C ASP A 23 0.78 -21.68 -3.26
N LEU A 24 1.77 -21.03 -2.64
CA LEU A 24 1.53 -19.98 -1.63
C LEU A 24 2.14 -18.68 -2.12
N GLY A 25 1.43 -17.57 -2.00
CA GLY A 25 1.94 -16.22 -2.25
C GLY A 25 2.20 -15.45 -0.95
N GLY A 26 2.76 -14.26 -1.09
CA GLY A 26 2.67 -13.19 -0.09
C GLY A 26 1.75 -12.09 -0.58
N HIS A 27 1.40 -11.12 0.26
CA HIS A 27 0.48 -10.04 -0.12
C HIS A 27 1.13 -8.93 -0.95
N GLY A 28 2.46 -8.88 -1.04
CA GLY A 28 3.15 -7.92 -1.90
C GLY A 28 3.95 -6.85 -1.15
N MET A 29 4.06 -5.67 -1.76
CA MET A 29 4.90 -4.56 -1.29
C MET A 29 4.34 -3.21 -1.73
N ALA A 30 4.52 -2.17 -0.91
CA ALA A 30 4.14 -0.80 -1.28
C ALA A 30 5.31 0.20 -1.17
N PHE A 31 5.37 1.13 -2.12
CA PHE A 31 6.09 2.40 -1.97
C PHE A 31 5.15 3.42 -1.36
N ILE A 32 5.55 4.09 -0.27
CA ILE A 32 4.67 5.02 0.45
C ILE A 32 5.25 6.41 0.64
N VAL A 33 4.35 7.39 0.67
CA VAL A 33 4.61 8.77 1.11
C VAL A 33 3.67 9.07 2.27
N VAL A 34 4.25 9.39 3.43
CA VAL A 34 3.53 9.60 4.70
C VAL A 34 4.09 10.81 5.45
N PRO A 35 3.27 11.54 6.23
CA PRO A 35 3.71 12.76 6.91
C PRO A 35 4.66 12.49 8.07
N THR A 36 4.58 11.31 8.69
CA THR A 36 5.38 10.91 9.85
C THR A 36 5.90 9.49 9.68
N ARG A 37 7.03 9.19 10.33
CA ARG A 37 7.55 7.82 10.38
C ARG A 37 6.63 6.94 11.23
N GLY A 38 6.37 5.73 10.73
CA GLY A 38 5.53 4.73 11.40
C GLY A 38 4.04 4.92 11.09
N LEU A 39 3.32 3.80 11.08
CA LEU A 39 1.88 3.70 10.85
C LEU A 39 1.25 2.95 12.03
N PRO A 40 0.90 3.66 13.12
CA PRO A 40 0.36 3.02 14.32
C PRO A 40 -0.92 2.25 14.02
N GLY A 41 -0.99 1.02 14.51
CA GLY A 41 -2.13 0.13 14.30
C GLY A 41 -2.16 -0.55 12.94
N ALA A 42 -1.19 -0.31 12.06
CA ALA A 42 -1.12 -1.02 10.79
C ALA A 42 -0.90 -2.52 10.98
N LEU A 43 -1.62 -3.31 10.20
CA LEU A 43 -1.61 -4.76 10.22
C LEU A 43 -0.76 -5.33 9.07
N PRO A 44 -0.20 -6.54 9.22
CA PRO A 44 0.49 -7.23 8.14
C PRO A 44 -0.51 -7.78 7.11
N SER A 45 -0.02 -8.61 6.19
CA SER A 45 -0.84 -9.31 5.20
C SER A 45 -1.49 -8.37 4.18
N GLN A 46 -2.79 -8.51 3.91
CA GLN A 46 -3.52 -7.75 2.88
C GLN A 46 -3.51 -6.23 3.14
N TYR A 47 -3.17 -5.83 4.36
CA TYR A 47 -3.05 -4.43 4.76
C TYR A 47 -1.70 -3.80 4.38
N LEU A 48 -0.75 -4.59 3.85
CA LEU A 48 0.61 -4.19 3.44
C LEU A 48 1.41 -3.42 4.51
N GLY A 49 1.03 -3.51 5.78
CA GLY A 49 1.64 -2.72 6.85
C GLY A 49 1.24 -1.25 6.81
N LEU A 50 0.12 -0.90 6.17
CA LEU A 50 -0.34 0.48 5.96
C LEU A 50 -1.52 0.88 6.84
N PHE A 51 -2.49 -0.02 7.00
CA PHE A 51 -3.76 0.25 7.71
C PHE A 51 -4.25 -1.02 8.44
N SER A 52 -5.47 -0.98 8.95
CA SER A 52 -6.15 -2.00 9.74
C SER A 52 -7.63 -2.02 9.40
N GLU A 53 -8.35 -3.00 9.89
CA GLU A 53 -9.82 -3.08 9.79
C GLU A 53 -10.54 -1.79 10.22
N THR A 54 -9.97 -1.07 11.19
CA THR A 54 -10.64 0.09 11.82
C THR A 54 -10.27 1.44 11.22
N ASN A 55 -9.18 1.51 10.45
CA ASN A 55 -8.70 2.77 9.87
C ASN A 55 -8.52 2.71 8.34
N ASN A 56 -8.83 1.59 7.68
CA ASN A 56 -8.87 1.53 6.22
C ASN A 56 -9.86 2.55 5.65
N GLY A 57 -9.41 3.39 4.73
CA GLY A 57 -10.19 4.47 4.11
C GLY A 57 -10.33 5.72 4.97
N ASN A 58 -9.61 5.80 6.10
CA ASN A 58 -9.64 6.96 6.96
C ASN A 58 -8.81 8.10 6.34
N ALA A 59 -9.49 9.19 5.97
CA ALA A 59 -8.87 10.37 5.38
C ALA A 59 -7.75 11.02 6.22
N ASN A 60 -7.68 10.71 7.52
CA ASN A 60 -6.66 11.20 8.44
C ASN A 60 -5.37 10.37 8.43
N ASN A 61 -5.33 9.22 7.74
CA ASN A 61 -4.09 8.43 7.62
C ASN A 61 -3.04 9.17 6.80
N HIS A 62 -3.47 10.00 5.84
CA HIS A 62 -2.62 10.80 4.97
C HIS A 62 -1.54 9.96 4.27
N VAL A 63 -1.89 8.74 3.88
CA VAL A 63 -1.04 7.82 3.13
C VAL A 63 -1.30 7.98 1.64
N PHE A 64 -0.22 8.06 0.89
CA PHE A 64 -0.18 7.74 -0.54
C PHE A 64 0.66 6.49 -0.72
N ALA A 65 0.15 5.50 -1.44
CA ALA A 65 0.87 4.28 -1.74
C ALA A 65 0.81 3.94 -3.23
N VAL A 66 1.88 3.33 -3.72
CA VAL A 66 1.90 2.56 -4.97
C VAL A 66 2.20 1.13 -4.57
N GLU A 67 1.23 0.24 -4.71
CA GLU A 67 1.31 -1.16 -4.30
C GLU A 67 1.61 -2.07 -5.50
N LEU A 68 2.40 -3.10 -5.22
CA LEU A 68 2.59 -4.29 -6.04
C LEU A 68 1.92 -5.42 -5.25
N ASP A 69 0.62 -5.62 -5.47
CA ASP A 69 -0.15 -6.68 -4.84
C ASP A 69 0.02 -7.97 -5.64
N THR A 70 0.16 -9.07 -4.92
CA THR A 70 0.41 -10.39 -5.49
C THR A 70 -0.62 -11.44 -5.07
N ILE A 71 -1.66 -11.06 -4.33
CA ILE A 71 -2.79 -11.92 -3.96
C ILE A 71 -4.10 -11.13 -4.01
N GLN A 72 -5.12 -11.70 -4.65
CA GLN A 72 -6.46 -11.14 -4.59
C GLN A 72 -7.06 -11.12 -3.16
N SER A 73 -7.24 -9.93 -2.59
CA SER A 73 -7.98 -9.70 -1.34
C SER A 73 -9.42 -9.29 -1.65
N LYS A 74 -10.34 -10.27 -1.66
CA LYS A 74 -11.75 -10.06 -2.05
C LYS A 74 -12.49 -9.06 -1.17
N GLU A 75 -12.10 -8.95 0.09
CA GLU A 75 -12.62 -7.97 1.05
C GLU A 75 -12.36 -6.52 0.62
N PHE A 76 -11.36 -6.27 -0.23
CA PHE A 76 -11.01 -4.95 -0.76
C PHE A 76 -11.49 -4.73 -2.20
N ASN A 77 -12.20 -5.72 -2.77
CA ASN A 77 -12.65 -5.72 -4.15
C ASN A 77 -11.49 -5.67 -5.15
N ASP A 78 -10.38 -6.35 -4.83
CA ASP A 78 -9.24 -6.46 -5.73
C ASP A 78 -9.64 -7.08 -7.07
N ILE A 79 -9.12 -6.47 -8.14
CA ILE A 79 -9.57 -6.73 -9.50
C ILE A 79 -9.22 -8.13 -9.99
N ASN A 80 -8.07 -8.66 -9.58
CA ASN A 80 -7.51 -9.96 -9.95
C ASN A 80 -6.44 -10.38 -8.93
N ASP A 81 -5.64 -11.41 -9.27
CA ASP A 81 -4.61 -11.97 -8.39
C ASP A 81 -3.40 -11.04 -8.22
N ASP A 82 -2.82 -10.58 -9.33
CA ASP A 82 -1.69 -9.66 -9.33
C ASP A 82 -2.05 -8.32 -9.99
N HIS A 83 -1.81 -7.21 -9.28
CA HIS A 83 -2.04 -5.87 -9.80
C HIS A 83 -1.06 -4.84 -9.26
N VAL A 84 -1.04 -3.70 -9.96
CA VAL A 84 -0.43 -2.47 -9.48
C VAL A 84 -1.54 -1.52 -9.07
N GLY A 85 -1.53 -1.09 -7.82
CA GLY A 85 -2.52 -0.20 -7.23
C GLY A 85 -1.96 1.19 -6.89
N ILE A 86 -2.85 2.18 -6.86
CA ILE A 86 -2.54 3.50 -6.31
C ILE A 86 -3.56 3.79 -5.21
N ASP A 87 -3.06 3.91 -3.99
CA ASP A 87 -3.92 4.14 -2.85
C ASP A 87 -3.78 5.55 -2.33
N ILE A 88 -4.94 6.17 -2.12
CA ILE A 88 -5.05 7.53 -1.62
C ILE A 88 -5.95 7.47 -0.41
N LYS A 89 -5.41 7.83 0.76
CA LYS A 89 -6.17 7.81 2.04
C LYS A 89 -6.65 6.42 2.46
N VAL A 90 -5.95 5.37 2.04
CA VAL A 90 -6.08 4.05 2.68
C VAL A 90 -5.85 4.16 4.18
#